data_AF-A0A382H9Z2-F1
#
_entry.id   AF-A0A382H9Z2-F1
#
_cell.length_a   1.000
_cell.length_b   1.000
_cell.length_c   1.000
_cell.angle_alpha   90.00
_cell.angle_beta   90.00
_cell.angle_gamma   90.00
#
_symmetry.space_group_name_H-M   'P 1'
#
loop_
_entity.id
_entity.type
_entity.pdbx_description
1 polymer ?
#
loop_
_entity_poly.entity_id
_entity_poly.type
_entity_poly.pdbx_seq_one_letter_code
_entity_poly.pdbx_strand_id
1 'polypeptide(L)'
;MAKDISPAEIAANQKCDLFALIFQEIEHNPLLLNENLEMVLEDNPVSNKPEATLVKVGLFRASIRTYVAKHPVSGEVINNLPIMVSSWRENSFH
;
A
#
# COMPACT_ATOMS: atom_id res chain seq x y z
N MET A 1 -18.38 0.38 26.80
CA MET A 1 -17.99 1.69 26.24
C MET A 1 -17.45 1.43 24.86
N ALA A 2 -18.03 2.00 23.81
CA ALA A 2 -17.44 1.94 22.48
C ALA A 2 -16.11 2.69 22.54
N LYS A 3 -15.03 2.08 22.06
CA LYS A 3 -13.72 2.74 21.98
C LYS A 3 -13.86 3.82 20.90
N ASP A 4 -13.83 5.09 21.28
CA ASP A 4 -13.78 6.19 20.31
C ASP A 4 -12.48 6.04 19.50
N ILE A 5 -12.61 5.55 18.26
CA ILE A 5 -11.47 5.38 17.36
C ILE A 5 -11.05 6.78 16.89
N SER A 6 -9.78 7.11 17.05
CA SER A 6 -9.26 8.40 16.63
C SER A 6 -9.33 8.55 15.09
N PRO A 7 -9.49 9.77 14.55
CA PRO A 7 -9.43 9.99 13.11
C PRO A 7 -8.13 9.48 12.47
N ALA A 8 -7.01 9.51 13.22
CA ALA A 8 -5.73 8.95 12.79
C ALA A 8 -5.78 7.42 12.64
N GLU A 9 -6.40 6.71 13.58
CA GLU A 9 -6.61 5.26 13.48
C GLU A 9 -7.55 4.91 12.32
N ILE A 10 -8.62 5.70 12.10
CA ILE A 10 -9.52 5.51 10.95
C ILE A 10 -8.77 5.67 9.63
N ALA A 11 -7.94 6.72 9.50
CA ALA A 11 -7.13 6.97 8.31
C ALA A 11 -6.08 5.86 8.09
N ALA A 12 -5.42 5.41 9.16
CA ALA A 12 -4.44 4.32 9.10
C ALA A 12 -5.09 3.00 8.65
N ASN A 13 -6.23 2.64 9.24
CA ASN A 13 -6.94 1.42 8.87
C ASN A 13 -7.39 1.46 7.40
N GLN A 14 -7.93 2.60 6.91
CA GLN A 14 -8.27 2.73 5.49
C GLN A 14 -7.09 2.42 4.55
N LYS A 15 -5.90 2.93 4.87
CA LYS A 15 -4.69 2.69 4.07
C LYS A 15 -4.26 1.23 4.13
N CYS A 16 -4.18 0.66 5.33
CA CYS A 16 -3.74 -0.72 5.54
C CYS A 16 -4.71 -1.75 4.96
N ASP A 17 -6.02 -1.53 5.11
CA ASP A 17 -7.04 -2.44 4.59
C ASP A 17 -7.02 -2.46 3.06
N LEU A 18 -6.88 -1.29 2.42
CA LEU A 18 -6.69 -1.22 0.96
C LEU A 18 -5.39 -1.90 0.53
N PHE A 19 -4.30 -1.70 1.29
CA PHE A 19 -3.01 -2.29 0.96
C PHE A 19 -3.03 -3.82 1.09
N ALA A 20 -3.74 -4.36 2.09
CA ALA A 20 -3.88 -5.80 2.28
C ALA A 20 -4.49 -6.49 1.04
N LEU A 21 -5.46 -5.85 0.38
CA LEU A 21 -6.04 -6.35 -0.87
C LEU A 21 -4.99 -6.38 -2.00
N ILE A 22 -4.21 -5.31 -2.15
CA ILE A 22 -3.14 -5.23 -3.15
C ILE A 22 -2.07 -6.28 -2.89
N PHE A 23 -1.65 -6.42 -1.63
CA PHE A 23 -0.65 -7.39 -1.21
C PHE A 23 -1.11 -8.82 -1.50
N GLN A 24 -2.38 -9.13 -1.21
CA GLN A 24 -2.97 -10.43 -1.53
C GLN A 24 -2.93 -10.70 -3.04
N GLU A 25 -3.28 -9.72 -3.88
CA GLU A 25 -3.20 -9.87 -5.34
C GLU A 25 -1.76 -10.09 -5.83
N ILE A 26 -0.77 -9.45 -5.21
CA ILE A 26 0.65 -9.64 -5.58
C ILE A 26 1.15 -11.03 -5.18
N GLU A 27 0.92 -11.44 -3.93
CA GLU A 27 1.38 -12.74 -3.42
C GLU A 27 0.76 -13.94 -4.16
N HIS A 28 -0.49 -13.81 -4.60
CA HIS A 28 -1.19 -14.90 -5.28
C HIS A 28 -1.08 -14.81 -6.82
N ASN A 29 -0.29 -13.87 -7.35
CA ASN A 29 -0.16 -13.71 -8.80
C ASN A 29 0.82 -14.76 -9.38
N PRO A 30 0.35 -15.72 -10.20
CA PRO A 30 1.20 -16.78 -10.74
C PRO A 30 2.31 -16.26 -11.66
N LEU A 31 2.14 -15.08 -12.28
CA LEU A 31 3.18 -14.49 -13.13
C LEU A 31 4.34 -13.94 -12.30
N LEU A 32 4.05 -13.41 -11.10
CA LEU A 32 5.06 -12.85 -10.20
C LEU A 32 5.74 -13.94 -9.37
N LEU A 33 5.04 -15.02 -9.05
CA LEU A 33 5.59 -16.17 -8.31
C LEU A 33 6.63 -16.96 -9.11
N ASN A 34 6.56 -16.93 -10.44
CA ASN A 34 7.57 -17.55 -11.30
C ASN A 34 8.85 -16.70 -11.44
N GLU A 35 8.78 -15.44 -11.04
CA GLU A 35 9.90 -14.52 -10.99
C GLU A 35 10.44 -14.47 -9.55
N ASN A 36 11.72 -14.16 -9.36
CA ASN A 36 12.28 -13.92 -8.02
C ASN A 36 11.75 -12.58 -7.48
N LEU A 37 10.49 -12.59 -7.03
CA LEU A 37 9.80 -11.45 -6.43
C LEU A 37 10.41 -11.15 -5.06
N GLU A 38 11.00 -9.97 -4.93
CA GLU A 38 11.41 -9.43 -3.64
C GLU A 38 10.45 -8.31 -3.24
N MET A 39 10.01 -8.31 -1.99
CA MET A 39 9.15 -7.24 -1.46
C MET A 39 9.66 -6.75 -0.11
N VAL A 40 9.66 -5.43 0.05
CA VAL A 40 9.95 -4.76 1.32
C VAL A 40 8.73 -3.98 1.74
N LEU A 41 8.10 -4.40 2.84
CA LEU A 41 6.91 -3.76 3.38
C LEU A 41 7.26 -2.51 4.17
N GLU A 42 6.40 -1.49 4.03
CA GLU A 42 6.45 -0.26 4.80
C GLU A 42 5.18 -0.17 5.67
N ASP A 43 5.37 -0.18 6.98
CA ASP A 43 4.29 -0.15 7.96
C ASP A 43 3.81 1.28 8.22
N ASN A 44 2.49 1.43 8.40
CA ASN A 44 1.88 2.63 8.90
C ASN A 44 2.29 2.86 10.38
N PRO A 45 2.76 4.05 10.77
CA PRO A 45 3.26 4.30 12.13
C PRO A 45 2.17 4.34 13.22
N VAL A 46 0.89 4.45 12.84
CA VAL A 46 -0.25 4.47 13.76
C VAL A 46 -0.79 3.07 14.01
N SER A 47 -0.93 2.26 12.96
CA SER A 47 -1.50 0.90 13.07
C SER A 47 -0.45 -0.22 13.20
N ASN A 48 0.82 0.06 12.90
CA ASN A 48 1.91 -0.93 12.78
C ASN A 48 1.52 -2.09 11.84
N LYS A 49 0.85 -1.76 10.74
CA LYS A 49 0.47 -2.70 9.67
C LYS A 49 0.98 -2.18 8.33
N PRO A 50 1.25 -3.06 7.36
CA PRO A 50 1.70 -2.64 6.04
C PRO A 50 0.70 -1.70 5.35
N GLU A 51 1.22 -0.63 4.73
CA GLU A 51 0.44 0.28 3.88
C GLU A 51 1.10 0.58 2.53
N ALA A 52 2.32 0.10 2.35
CA ALA A 52 3.09 0.27 1.14
C ALA A 52 4.11 -0.87 0.99
N THR A 53 4.60 -1.03 -0.24
CA THR A 53 5.70 -1.95 -0.54
C THR A 53 6.61 -1.38 -1.62
N LEU A 54 7.88 -1.74 -1.51
CA LEU A 54 8.82 -1.72 -2.62
C LEU A 54 8.95 -3.14 -3.17
N VAL A 55 8.48 -3.33 -4.40
CA VAL A 55 8.58 -4.58 -5.15
C VAL A 55 9.78 -4.54 -6.08
N LYS A 56 10.51 -5.64 -6.18
CA LYS A 56 11.54 -5.87 -7.19
C LYS A 56 11.27 -7.17 -7.93
N VAL A 57 11.34 -7.11 -9.26
CA VAL A 57 11.22 -8.23 -10.18
C VAL A 57 12.36 -8.13 -11.19
N GLY A 58 13.39 -8.96 -11.03
CA GLY A 58 14.60 -8.86 -11.85
C GLY A 58 15.24 -7.47 -11.76
N LEU A 59 15.33 -6.76 -12.90
CA LEU A 59 15.87 -5.40 -12.97
C LEU A 59 14.81 -4.31 -12.75
N PHE A 60 13.54 -4.65 -12.58
CA PHE A 60 12.47 -3.69 -12.41
C PHE A 60 12.12 -3.52 -10.94
N ARG A 61 11.81 -2.28 -10.56
CA ARG A 61 11.32 -1.92 -9.23
C ARG A 61 10.01 -1.18 -9.36
N ALA A 62 9.14 -1.36 -8.39
CA ALA A 62 7.92 -0.59 -8.25
C ALA A 62 7.67 -0.25 -6.77
N SER A 63 7.37 1.02 -6.48
CA SER A 63 6.80 1.44 -5.20
C SER A 63 5.29 1.51 -5.35
N ILE A 64 4.58 0.79 -4.48
CA ILE A 64 3.12 0.76 -4.42
C ILE A 64 2.69 1.30 -3.06
N ARG A 65 1.85 2.33 -3.04
CA ARG A 65 1.45 3.04 -1.82
C ARG A 65 -0.04 3.30 -1.81
N THR A 66 -0.68 3.13 -0.65
CA THR A 66 -2.09 3.49 -0.46
C THR A 66 -2.24 4.84 0.25
N TYR A 67 -3.34 5.53 -0.05
CA TYR A 67 -3.72 6.82 0.52
C TYR A 67 -5.11 6.78 1.12
N VAL A 68 -5.42 7.76 1.96
CA VAL A 68 -6.76 7.91 2.54
C VAL A 68 -7.75 8.25 1.43
N ALA A 69 -8.77 7.42 1.25
CA ALA A 69 -9.82 7.63 0.25
C ALA A 69 -10.93 8.55 0.77
N LYS A 70 -11.29 8.42 2.05
CA LYS A 70 -12.40 9.13 2.69
C LYS A 70 -11.94 9.91 3.91
N HIS A 71 -12.44 11.14 4.05
CA HIS A 71 -12.17 11.97 5.22
C HIS A 71 -12.58 11.22 6.49
N PRO A 72 -11.67 11.05 7.48
CA PRO A 72 -11.87 10.12 8.60
C PRO A 72 -12.98 10.54 9.58
N VAL A 73 -13.48 11.77 9.48
CA VAL A 73 -14.58 12.27 10.33
C VAL A 73 -15.89 12.38 9.56
N SER A 74 -15.88 12.94 8.35
CA SER A 74 -17.10 13.22 7.59
C SER A 74 -17.50 12.09 6.64
N GLY A 75 -16.58 11.17 6.33
CA GLY A 75 -16.81 10.08 5.37
C GLY A 75 -16.84 10.52 3.91
N GLU A 76 -16.68 11.82 3.62
CA GLU A 76 -16.61 12.36 2.26
C GLU A 76 -15.44 11.77 1.50
N VAL A 77 -15.62 11.47 0.22
CA VAL A 77 -14.54 10.98 -0.64
C VAL A 77 -13.61 12.14 -0.98
N ILE A 78 -12.34 12.04 -0.57
CA ILE A 78 -11.30 13.06 -0.79
C ILE A 78 -10.24 12.61 -1.81
N ASN A 79 -10.16 11.30 -2.09
CA ASN A 79 -9.29 10.76 -3.10
C ASN A 79 -9.97 9.59 -3.83
N ASN A 80 -10.30 9.80 -5.11
CA ASN A 80 -10.91 8.78 -5.97
C ASN A 80 -9.89 7.76 -6.51
N LEU A 81 -8.59 8.02 -6.38
CA LEU A 81 -7.49 7.14 -6.78
C LEU A 81 -6.52 6.95 -5.60
N PRO A 82 -6.93 6.19 -4.55
CA PRO A 82 -6.16 6.05 -3.31
C PRO A 82 -4.96 5.10 -3.44
N ILE A 83 -4.47 4.86 -4.66
CA ILE A 83 -3.33 3.99 -4.95
C ILE A 83 -2.37 4.76 -5.86
N MET A 84 -1.10 4.80 -5.48
CA MET A 84 -0.03 5.32 -6.31
C MET A 84 0.97 4.21 -6.61
N VAL A 85 1.35 4.10 -7.88
CA VAL A 85 2.38 3.19 -8.35
C VAL A 85 3.45 4.01 -9.07
N SER A 86 4.71 3.80 -8.69
CA SER A 86 5.86 4.37 -9.40
C SER A 86 6.81 3.24 -9.75
N SER A 87 7.20 3.11 -11.01
CA SER A 87 8.09 2.03 -11.46
C SER A 87 9.30 2.56 -12.21
N TRP A 88 10.41 1.84 -12.09
CA TRP A 88 11.68 2.17 -12.75
C TRP A 88 12.52 0.90 -12.93
N ARG A 89 13.49 0.95 -13.83
CA ARG A 89 14.52 -0.09 -13.96
C ARG A 89 15.73 0.29 -13.09
N GLU A 90 16.39 -0.68 -12.47
CA GLU A 90 17.71 -0.45 -11.90
C GLU A 90 18.62 0.15 -12.98
N ASN A 91 19.40 1.18 -12.61
CA ASN A 91 20.29 1.90 -13.51
C ASN A 91 19.61 2.76 -14.60
N SER A 92 18.34 3.13 -14.42
CA SER A 92 17.63 4.06 -15.34
C SER A 92 18.10 5.51 -15.26
N PHE A 93 18.78 5.90 -14.17
CA PHE A 93 19.18 7.28 -13.88
C PHE A 93 20.70 7.46 -14.04
N HIS A 94 21.23 7.00 -15.16
CA HIS A 94 22.59 7.33 -15.58
C HIS A 94 22.65 8.69 -16.27
#